data_AF-A0A5P2UGL6-F1
#
_entry.id   AF-A0A5P2UGL6-F1
#
_cell.length_a   1.000
_cell.length_b   1.000
_cell.length_c   1.000
_cell.angle_alpha   90.00
_cell.angle_beta   90.00
_cell.angle_gamma   90.00
#
_symmetry.space_group_name_H-M   'P 1'
#
loop_
_entity.id
_entity.type
_entity.pdbx_description
1 polymer ?
#
loop_
_entity_poly.entity_id
_entity_poly.type
_entity_poly.pdbx_seq_one_letter_code
_entity_poly.pdbx_strand_id
1 'polypeptide(L)'
;MTGEVDPHLKSLALLEELIEEAELDWDEVLDPGALSFSTGLAVAAVRAGLSRRELPQTGFQQQVAQRLEFLRATRPGPDGARRTKAEIAEGTGVTPQWVGELLKGRKVPKLEHAARIEDLFGVPRGFLTATPSQALDRALRERLEGEQARQLAGLRELKEKHRLRRVAFRGAPETLANMQALMDVILDEHRP
;
A
#
# COMPACT_ATOMS: atom_id res chain seq x y z
N MET A 1 -22.72 2.28 19.32
CA MET A 1 -21.47 2.64 18.64
C MET A 1 -20.77 1.34 18.29
N THR A 2 -21.07 0.78 17.13
CA THR A 2 -20.39 -0.42 16.63
C THR A 2 -18.92 -0.06 16.45
N GLY A 3 -18.04 -0.69 17.24
CA GLY A 3 -16.60 -0.60 17.08
C GLY A 3 -16.24 -1.27 15.76
N GLU A 4 -16.36 -0.52 14.67
CA GLU A 4 -15.85 -0.94 13.37
C GLU A 4 -14.33 -1.00 13.52
N VAL A 5 -13.80 -2.22 13.58
CA VAL A 5 -12.36 -2.45 13.68
C VAL A 5 -11.72 -1.72 12.52
N ASP A 6 -10.75 -0.87 12.84
CA ASP A 6 -9.97 -0.12 11.88
C ASP A 6 -9.48 -1.06 10.76
N PRO A 7 -9.90 -0.89 9.49
CA PRO A 7 -9.70 -1.88 8.43
C PRO A 7 -8.22 -2.29 8.27
N HIS A 8 -7.30 -1.34 8.43
CA HIS A 8 -5.87 -1.59 8.31
C HIS A 8 -5.35 -2.64 9.29
N LEU A 9 -5.97 -2.81 10.46
CA LEU A 9 -5.54 -3.79 11.46
C LEU A 9 -5.67 -5.22 10.95
N LYS A 10 -6.71 -5.50 10.15
CA LYS A 10 -6.89 -6.81 9.53
C LYS A 10 -5.80 -7.09 8.51
N SER A 11 -5.53 -6.13 7.62
CA SER A 11 -4.48 -6.27 6.61
C SER A 11 -3.08 -6.31 7.20
N LEU A 12 -2.85 -5.59 8.30
CA LEU A 12 -1.60 -5.68 9.05
C LEU A 12 -1.39 -7.09 9.59
N ALA A 13 -2.37 -7.66 10.28
CA ALA A 13 -2.26 -9.01 10.85
C ALA A 13 -1.97 -10.07 9.78
N LEU A 14 -2.66 -10.02 8.62
CA LEU A 14 -2.40 -10.94 7.51
C LEU A 14 -0.99 -10.79 6.92
N LEU A 15 -0.45 -9.56 6.91
CA LEU A 15 0.89 -9.31 6.41
C LEU A 15 1.96 -9.74 7.41
N GLU A 16 1.73 -9.56 8.71
CA GLU A 16 2.58 -10.07 9.79
C GLU A 16 2.66 -11.60 9.75
N GLU A 17 1.52 -12.29 9.60
CA GLU A 17 1.48 -13.75 9.41
C GLU A 17 2.31 -14.18 8.20
N LEU A 18 2.17 -13.51 7.05
CA LEU A 18 2.96 -13.83 5.86
C LEU A 18 4.46 -13.59 6.07
N ILE A 19 4.84 -12.50 6.74
CA ILE A 19 6.25 -12.19 7.03
C ILE A 19 6.87 -13.31 7.89
N GLU A 20 6.15 -13.77 8.91
CA GLU A 20 6.61 -14.87 9.77
C GLU A 20 6.71 -16.19 8.99
N GLU A 21 5.69 -16.56 8.24
CA GLU A 21 5.65 -17.83 7.51
C GLU A 21 6.69 -17.93 6.39
N ALA A 22 6.99 -16.82 5.72
CA ALA A 22 7.94 -16.76 4.62
C ALA A 22 9.32 -16.22 5.03
N GLU A 23 9.56 -16.04 6.34
CA GLU A 23 10.82 -15.52 6.92
C GLU A 23 11.31 -14.23 6.22
N LEU A 24 10.38 -13.31 5.95
CA LEU A 24 10.68 -12.05 5.27
C LEU A 24 11.30 -11.02 6.23
N ASP A 25 12.02 -10.05 5.67
CA ASP A 25 12.52 -8.91 6.45
C ASP A 25 11.36 -7.96 6.78
N TRP A 26 11.07 -7.84 8.09
CA TRP A 26 10.06 -6.94 8.64
C TRP A 26 10.27 -5.49 8.22
N ASP A 27 11.52 -5.02 8.25
CA ASP A 27 11.84 -3.62 7.96
C ASP A 27 11.72 -3.31 6.47
N GLU A 28 11.89 -4.32 5.60
CA GLU A 28 11.67 -4.17 4.15
C GLU A 28 10.17 -4.13 3.83
N VAL A 29 9.39 -5.07 4.38
CA VAL A 29 7.97 -5.24 4.03
C VAL A 29 7.10 -4.14 4.65
N LEU A 30 7.39 -3.75 5.90
CA LEU A 30 6.64 -2.75 6.65
C LEU A 30 7.35 -1.39 6.73
N ASP A 31 8.25 -1.08 5.78
CA ASP A 31 8.97 0.20 5.75
C ASP A 31 8.01 1.40 5.89
N PRO A 32 8.09 2.15 7.01
CA PRO A 32 7.22 3.30 7.24
C PRO A 32 7.43 4.41 6.21
N GLY A 33 8.62 4.51 5.60
CA GLY A 33 8.91 5.48 4.55
C GLY A 33 8.13 5.20 3.29
N ALA A 34 8.20 3.97 2.79
CA ALA A 34 7.46 3.55 1.61
C ALA A 34 5.94 3.56 1.82
N LEU A 35 5.47 3.15 3.00
CA LEU A 35 4.05 3.26 3.37
C LEU A 35 3.59 4.72 3.49
N SER A 36 4.43 5.61 4.03
CA SER A 36 4.14 7.06 4.03
C SER A 36 4.00 7.57 2.60
N PHE A 37 4.92 7.19 1.72
CA PHE A 37 4.88 7.57 0.31
C PHE A 37 3.59 7.10 -0.39
N SER A 38 3.15 5.85 -0.18
CA SER A 38 1.95 5.28 -0.83
C SER A 38 0.62 5.78 -0.26
N THR A 39 0.60 6.18 1.02
CA THR A 39 -0.63 6.59 1.72
C THR A 39 -0.84 8.10 1.78
N GLY A 40 0.25 8.89 1.68
CA GLY A 40 0.23 10.33 1.96
C GLY A 40 0.13 10.68 3.44
N LEU A 41 0.26 9.69 4.33
CA LEU A 41 0.31 9.91 5.78
C LEU A 41 1.74 10.25 6.21
N ALA A 42 1.87 11.05 7.26
CA ALA A 42 3.18 11.28 7.88
C ALA A 42 3.73 9.96 8.44
N VAL A 43 5.06 9.78 8.37
CA VAL A 43 5.75 8.57 8.89
C VAL A 43 5.34 8.26 10.34
N ALA A 44 5.19 9.29 11.20
CA ALA A 44 4.75 9.09 12.58
C ALA A 44 3.33 8.50 12.68
N ALA A 45 2.41 8.88 11.79
CA ALA A 45 1.07 8.33 11.74
C ALA A 45 1.07 6.88 11.22
N VAL A 46 1.88 6.59 10.20
CA VAL A 46 2.10 5.21 9.73
C VAL A 46 2.62 4.34 10.87
N ARG A 47 3.66 4.78 11.59
CA ARG A 47 4.19 4.08 12.76
C ARG A 47 3.15 3.89 13.85
N ALA A 48 2.26 4.86 14.08
CA ALA A 48 1.16 4.69 15.01
C ALA A 48 0.21 3.56 14.59
N GLY A 49 -0.23 3.55 13.33
CA GLY A 49 -1.09 2.48 12.79
C GLY A 49 -0.45 1.10 12.83
N LEU A 50 0.82 0.98 12.43
CA LEU A 50 1.58 -0.28 12.53
C LEU A 50 1.69 -0.77 13.98
N SER A 51 1.82 0.14 14.94
CA SER A 51 1.82 -0.20 16.37
C SER A 51 0.43 -0.34 16.99
N ARG A 52 -0.64 -0.41 16.17
CA ARG A 52 -2.05 -0.51 16.64
C ARG A 52 -2.46 0.63 17.57
N ARG A 53 -1.79 1.78 17.46
CA ARG A 53 -2.13 3.01 18.18
C ARG A 53 -3.10 3.84 17.36
N GLU A 54 -3.83 4.72 18.04
CA GLU A 54 -4.81 5.60 17.41
C GLU A 54 -4.14 6.47 16.32
N LEU A 55 -4.78 6.50 15.16
CA LEU A 55 -4.37 7.35 14.05
C LEU A 55 -4.81 8.80 14.27
N PRO A 56 -4.05 9.79 13.78
CA PRO A 56 -4.38 11.19 13.99
C PRO A 56 -5.76 11.53 13.41
N GLN A 57 -6.65 12.03 14.27
CA GLN A 57 -7.96 12.52 13.87
C GLN A 57 -7.83 13.97 13.40
N THR A 58 -7.70 14.15 12.09
CA THR A 58 -7.67 15.46 11.45
C THR A 58 -8.99 15.69 10.71
N GLY A 59 -9.53 16.91 10.77
CA GLY A 59 -10.73 17.26 10.01
C GLY A 59 -10.52 17.01 8.51
N PHE A 60 -11.57 16.54 7.83
CA PHE A 60 -11.49 16.08 6.43
C PHE A 60 -10.81 17.08 5.49
N GLN A 61 -11.17 18.37 5.57
CA GLN A 61 -10.57 19.42 4.74
C GLN A 61 -9.06 19.54 4.96
N GLN A 62 -8.63 19.45 6.22
CA GLN A 62 -7.24 19.59 6.59
C GLN A 62 -6.44 18.35 6.18
N GLN A 63 -7.04 17.15 6.24
CA GLN A 63 -6.44 15.93 5.71
C GLN A 63 -6.20 16.06 4.19
N VAL A 64 -7.21 16.49 3.44
CA VAL A 64 -7.08 16.70 1.99
C VAL A 64 -5.97 17.72 1.69
N ALA A 65 -5.91 18.83 2.44
CA ALA A 65 -4.87 19.83 2.28
C ALA A 65 -3.47 19.28 2.55
N GLN A 66 -3.29 18.52 3.64
CA GLN A 66 -2.03 17.87 4.01
C GLN A 66 -1.59 16.87 2.94
N ARG A 67 -2.51 16.03 2.44
CA ARG A 67 -2.19 15.04 1.41
C ARG A 67 -1.86 15.70 0.07
N LEU A 68 -2.54 16.79 -0.30
CA LEU A 68 -2.16 17.54 -1.51
C LEU A 68 -0.78 18.18 -1.36
N GLU A 69 -0.46 18.75 -0.21
CA GLU A 69 0.90 19.29 0.02
C GLU A 69 1.95 18.18 0.02
N PHE A 70 1.63 17.01 0.57
CA PHE A 70 2.48 15.83 0.52
C PHE A 70 2.76 15.41 -0.93
N LEU A 71 1.73 15.35 -1.79
CA LEU A 71 1.91 15.05 -3.21
C LEU A 71 2.82 16.07 -3.90
N ARG A 72 2.63 17.37 -3.64
CA ARG A 72 3.47 18.44 -4.20
C ARG A 72 4.93 18.33 -3.76
N ALA A 73 5.19 17.84 -2.55
CA ALA A 73 6.54 17.69 -2.02
C ALA A 73 7.24 16.41 -2.51
N THR A 74 6.49 15.34 -2.79
CA THR A 74 7.04 14.00 -3.06
C THR A 74 6.95 13.57 -4.52
N ARG A 75 6.10 14.20 -5.32
CA ARG A 75 5.93 13.96 -6.76
C ARG A 75 6.12 15.26 -7.54
N PRO A 76 7.39 15.67 -7.75
CA PRO A 76 7.68 16.89 -8.48
C PRO A 76 7.11 16.85 -9.90
N GLY A 77 7.00 18.03 -10.50
CA GLY A 77 6.65 18.21 -11.89
C GLY A 77 7.75 17.75 -12.84
N PRO A 78 7.52 17.87 -14.16
CA PRO A 78 8.48 17.48 -15.20
C PRO A 78 9.84 18.20 -15.09
N ASP A 79 9.84 19.41 -14.51
CA ASP A 79 11.01 20.25 -14.27
C ASP A 79 11.76 19.89 -12.97
N GLY A 80 11.29 18.88 -12.23
CA GLY A 80 11.83 18.50 -10.93
C GLY A 80 11.42 19.44 -9.78
N ALA A 81 10.65 20.50 -10.05
CA ALA A 81 10.15 21.43 -9.04
C ALA A 81 8.81 20.96 -8.46
N ARG A 82 8.42 21.54 -7.32
CA ARG A 82 7.08 21.30 -6.77
C ARG A 82 6.04 21.89 -7.72
N ARG A 83 5.07 21.08 -8.15
CA ARG A 83 3.94 21.57 -8.95
C ARG A 83 3.28 22.79 -8.28
N THR A 84 3.20 23.87 -9.04
CA THR A 84 2.58 25.14 -8.67
C THR A 84 1.05 25.01 -8.68
N LYS A 85 0.38 25.99 -8.08
CA LYS A 85 -1.10 26.06 -8.12
C LYS A 85 -1.63 26.22 -9.55
N ALA A 86 -0.86 26.88 -10.42
CA ALA A 86 -1.23 27.09 -11.82
C ALA A 86 -1.19 25.77 -12.59
N GLU A 87 -0.11 25.00 -12.45
CA GLU A 87 0.02 23.69 -13.13
C GLU A 87 -1.03 22.69 -12.64
N ILE A 88 -1.33 22.66 -11.33
CA ILE A 88 -2.39 21.81 -10.79
C ILE A 88 -3.76 22.24 -11.35
N ALA A 89 -4.02 23.54 -11.41
CA ALA A 89 -5.25 24.08 -11.95
C ALA A 89 -5.44 23.72 -13.43
N GLU A 90 -4.40 23.91 -14.24
CA GLU A 90 -4.36 23.56 -15.66
C GLU A 90 -4.59 22.06 -15.87
N GLY A 91 -3.86 21.20 -15.14
CA GLY A 91 -3.97 19.74 -15.26
C GLY A 91 -5.27 19.15 -14.75
N THR A 92 -6.10 19.92 -14.02
CA THR A 92 -7.34 19.42 -13.41
C THR A 92 -8.59 20.23 -13.77
N GLY A 93 -8.46 21.23 -14.64
CA GLY A 93 -9.59 22.07 -15.09
C GLY A 93 -10.25 22.87 -13.96
N VAL A 94 -9.53 23.20 -12.88
CA VAL A 94 -9.99 24.09 -11.80
C VAL A 94 -9.23 25.41 -11.85
N THR A 95 -9.60 26.39 -11.04
CA THR A 95 -8.87 27.67 -11.00
C THR A 95 -7.66 27.61 -10.04
N PRO A 96 -6.58 28.37 -10.27
CA PRO A 96 -5.45 28.43 -9.33
C PRO A 96 -5.85 28.91 -7.93
N GLN A 97 -6.84 29.81 -7.84
CA GLN A 97 -7.43 30.24 -6.57
C GLN A 97 -8.12 29.08 -5.86
N TRP A 98 -8.87 28.24 -6.58
CA TRP A 98 -9.52 27.05 -6.03
C TRP A 98 -8.49 26.11 -5.40
N VAL A 99 -7.36 25.85 -6.08
CA VAL A 99 -6.25 25.04 -5.55
C VAL A 99 -5.65 25.68 -4.30
N GLY A 100 -5.50 27.01 -4.31
CA GLY A 100 -5.02 27.77 -3.17
C GLY A 100 -5.91 27.65 -1.93
N GLU A 101 -7.23 27.64 -2.09
CA GLU A 101 -8.18 27.46 -0.98
C GLU A 101 -8.25 26.01 -0.49
N LEU A 102 -8.06 25.04 -1.41
CA LEU A 102 -7.92 23.63 -1.06
C LEU A 102 -6.68 23.39 -0.18
N LEU A 103 -5.52 23.93 -0.56
CA LEU A 103 -4.27 23.82 0.19
C LEU A 103 -4.32 24.47 1.58
N LYS A 104 -5.22 25.43 1.79
CA LYS A 104 -5.43 26.08 3.09
C LYS A 104 -6.45 25.35 3.96
N GLY A 105 -6.98 24.21 3.51
CA GLY A 105 -8.04 23.49 4.22
C GLY A 105 -9.38 24.24 4.26
N ARG A 106 -9.59 25.22 3.37
CA ARG A 106 -10.82 26.04 3.34
C ARG A 106 -11.84 25.54 2.33
N LYS A 107 -11.52 24.48 1.59
CA LYS A 107 -12.38 23.91 0.55
C LYS A 107 -12.43 22.40 0.61
N VAL A 108 -13.60 21.85 0.35
CA VAL A 108 -13.83 20.42 0.13
C VAL A 108 -13.83 20.16 -1.37
N PRO A 109 -12.98 19.27 -1.89
CA PRO A 109 -13.08 18.86 -3.28
C PRO A 109 -14.35 18.01 -3.47
N LYS A 110 -15.05 18.24 -4.57
CA LYS A 110 -16.01 17.24 -5.06
C LYS A 110 -15.22 15.99 -5.49
N LEU A 111 -15.85 14.83 -5.48
CA LEU A 111 -15.23 13.56 -5.86
C LEU A 111 -14.51 13.64 -7.23
N GLU A 112 -15.15 14.29 -8.20
CA GLU A 112 -14.58 14.52 -9.54
C GLU A 112 -13.30 15.35 -9.53
N HIS A 113 -13.25 16.41 -8.71
CA HIS A 113 -12.04 17.24 -8.57
C HIS A 113 -10.91 16.48 -7.87
N ALA A 114 -11.23 15.71 -6.83
CA ALA A 114 -10.27 14.85 -6.15
C ALA A 114 -9.68 13.83 -7.14
N ALA A 115 -10.53 13.14 -7.91
CA ALA A 115 -10.10 12.17 -8.90
C ALA A 115 -9.17 12.78 -9.95
N ARG A 116 -9.47 13.96 -10.50
CA ARG A 116 -8.58 14.64 -11.46
C ARG A 116 -7.22 14.99 -10.85
N ILE A 117 -7.18 15.42 -9.60
CA ILE A 117 -5.91 15.69 -8.91
C ILE A 117 -5.14 14.38 -8.70
N GLU A 118 -5.81 13.31 -8.27
CA GLU A 118 -5.20 12.00 -8.06
C GLU A 118 -4.62 11.44 -9.36
N ASP A 119 -5.37 11.53 -10.47
CA ASP A 119 -4.94 11.14 -11.81
C ASP A 119 -3.74 11.99 -12.28
N LEU A 120 -3.73 13.31 -12.03
CA LEU A 120 -2.60 14.21 -12.35
C LEU A 120 -1.30 13.80 -11.63
N PHE A 121 -1.40 13.36 -10.38
CA PHE A 121 -0.24 12.94 -9.58
C PHE A 121 0.11 11.46 -9.73
N GLY A 122 -0.67 10.71 -10.53
CA GLY A 122 -0.47 9.27 -10.73
C GLY A 122 -0.65 8.46 -9.44
N VAL A 123 -1.57 8.88 -8.55
CA VAL A 123 -1.88 8.18 -7.31
C VAL A 123 -3.26 7.52 -7.36
N PRO A 124 -3.49 6.45 -6.59
CA PRO A 124 -4.78 5.76 -6.63
C PRO A 124 -5.95 6.66 -6.23
N ARG A 125 -7.12 6.38 -6.79
CA ARG A 125 -8.33 7.11 -6.41
C ARG A 125 -8.64 6.96 -4.93
N GLY A 126 -9.13 8.05 -4.33
CA GLY A 126 -9.34 8.14 -2.89
C GLY A 126 -8.07 8.40 -2.09
N PHE A 127 -6.90 8.57 -2.72
CA PHE A 127 -5.68 9.01 -2.02
C PHE A 127 -5.92 10.29 -1.23
N LEU A 128 -6.67 11.28 -1.74
CA LEU A 128 -6.94 12.52 -1.01
C LEU A 128 -7.99 12.35 0.09
N THR A 129 -9.00 11.51 -0.15
CA THR A 129 -10.25 11.50 0.62
C THR A 129 -10.40 10.35 1.60
N ALA A 130 -9.70 9.22 1.41
CA ALA A 130 -9.76 8.06 2.29
C ALA A 130 -9.39 8.44 3.73
N THR A 131 -10.01 7.83 4.75
CA THR A 131 -9.55 8.02 6.13
C THR A 131 -8.09 7.53 6.28
N PRO A 132 -7.36 7.90 7.35
CA PRO A 132 -6.01 7.38 7.57
C PRO A 132 -5.98 5.84 7.60
N SER A 133 -6.97 5.25 8.26
CA SER A 133 -7.16 3.79 8.34
C SER A 133 -7.38 3.16 6.98
N GLN A 134 -8.27 3.71 6.15
CA GLN A 134 -8.53 3.22 4.78
C GLN A 134 -7.31 3.36 3.86
N ALA A 135 -6.55 4.45 3.98
CA ALA A 135 -5.35 4.67 3.18
C ALA A 135 -4.26 3.63 3.53
N LEU A 136 -4.06 3.37 4.83
CA LEU A 136 -3.10 2.37 5.30
C LEU A 136 -3.54 0.94 4.93
N ASP A 137 -4.83 0.62 5.07
CA ASP A 137 -5.41 -0.65 4.64
C ASP A 137 -5.09 -0.96 3.17
N ARG A 138 -5.35 -0.01 2.26
CA ARG A 138 -5.04 -0.15 0.84
C ARG A 138 -3.55 -0.45 0.62
N ALA A 139 -2.66 0.33 1.25
CA ALA A 139 -1.22 0.16 1.09
C ALA A 139 -0.73 -1.19 1.62
N LEU A 140 -1.27 -1.66 2.75
CA LEU A 140 -0.92 -2.96 3.32
C LEU A 140 -1.43 -4.12 2.45
N ARG A 141 -2.62 -4.00 1.87
CA ARG A 141 -3.13 -4.99 0.90
C ARG A 141 -2.28 -5.07 -0.36
N GLU A 142 -1.88 -3.92 -0.92
CA GLU A 142 -0.96 -3.87 -2.06
C GLU A 142 0.38 -4.56 -1.76
N ARG A 143 0.90 -4.40 -0.52
CA ARG A 143 2.11 -5.11 -0.07
C ARG A 143 1.88 -6.61 0.05
N LEU A 144 0.79 -7.02 0.70
CA LEU A 144 0.43 -8.42 0.86
C LEU A 144 0.30 -9.12 -0.50
N GLU A 145 -0.44 -8.53 -1.44
CA GLU A 145 -0.60 -9.05 -2.80
C GLU A 145 0.75 -9.11 -3.54
N GLY A 146 1.59 -8.10 -3.37
CA GLY A 146 2.93 -8.04 -3.96
C GLY A 146 3.84 -9.16 -3.47
N GLU A 147 3.90 -9.41 -2.16
CA GLU A 147 4.71 -10.49 -1.60
C GLU A 147 4.17 -11.86 -1.97
N GLN A 148 2.85 -12.07 -1.94
CA GLN A 148 2.23 -13.32 -2.41
C GLN A 148 2.57 -13.61 -3.88
N ALA A 149 2.53 -12.60 -4.74
CA ALA A 149 2.91 -12.74 -6.14
C ALA A 149 4.40 -13.10 -6.31
N ARG A 150 5.30 -12.49 -5.54
CA ARG A 150 6.74 -12.80 -5.53
C ARG A 150 7.02 -14.25 -5.12
N GLN A 151 6.36 -14.71 -4.05
CA GLN A 151 6.50 -16.10 -3.58
C GLN A 151 6.05 -17.10 -4.66
N LEU A 152 4.90 -16.85 -5.30
CA LEU A 152 4.41 -17.71 -6.38
C LEU A 152 5.34 -17.71 -7.60
N ALA A 153 5.96 -16.58 -7.93
CA ALA A 153 6.94 -16.48 -9.01
C ALA A 153 8.21 -17.28 -8.68
N GLY A 154 8.74 -17.16 -7.46
CA GLY A 154 9.90 -17.93 -7.00
C GLY A 154 9.68 -19.44 -7.05
N LEU A 155 8.49 -19.91 -6.66
CA LEU A 155 8.11 -21.33 -6.78
C LEU A 155 8.08 -21.82 -8.23
N ARG A 156 7.59 -20.98 -9.16
CA ARG A 156 7.59 -21.32 -10.60
C ARG A 156 9.01 -21.42 -11.14
N GLU A 157 9.86 -20.46 -10.80
CA GLU A 157 11.26 -20.44 -11.22
C GLU A 157 12.03 -21.67 -10.67
N LEU A 158 11.83 -22.02 -9.40
CA LEU A 158 12.45 -23.20 -8.80
C LEU A 158 12.01 -24.49 -9.53
N LYS A 159 10.71 -24.62 -9.82
CA LYS A 159 10.16 -25.77 -10.56
C LYS A 159 10.79 -25.91 -11.95
N GLU A 160 10.96 -24.80 -12.66
CA GLU A 160 11.59 -24.78 -13.99
C GLU A 160 13.08 -25.13 -13.91
N LYS A 161 13.81 -24.51 -12.96
CA LYS A 161 15.24 -24.71 -12.75
C LYS A 161 15.58 -26.17 -12.42
N HIS A 162 14.78 -26.82 -11.58
CA HIS A 162 15.02 -28.19 -11.14
C HIS A 162 14.31 -29.25 -12.00
N ARG A 163 13.67 -28.86 -13.12
CA ARG A 163 12.94 -29.76 -14.04
C ARG A 163 12.05 -30.76 -13.30
N LEU A 164 11.40 -30.34 -12.22
CA LEU A 164 10.52 -31.20 -11.42
C LEU A 164 9.38 -31.68 -12.33
N ARG A 165 9.48 -32.93 -12.79
CA ARG A 165 8.45 -33.57 -13.61
C ARG A 165 7.22 -33.78 -12.74
N ARG A 166 6.04 -33.49 -13.31
CA ARG A 166 4.72 -33.56 -12.67
C ARG A 166 4.63 -34.73 -11.67
N VAL A 167 4.77 -34.45 -10.38
CA VAL A 167 4.16 -35.29 -9.36
C VAL A 167 2.66 -35.02 -9.48
N ALA A 168 1.89 -36.08 -9.74
CA ALA A 168 0.44 -35.98 -9.80
C ALA A 168 -0.07 -35.67 -8.38
N PHE A 169 -0.41 -34.40 -8.14
CA PHE A 169 -1.04 -33.97 -6.90
C PHE A 169 -2.47 -34.53 -6.81
N ARG A 170 -2.67 -35.56 -5.98
CA ARG A 170 -3.99 -35.93 -5.46
C ARG A 170 -4.07 -35.43 -4.02
N GLY A 171 -4.75 -34.30 -3.82
CA GLY A 171 -4.99 -33.67 -2.51
C GLY A 171 -4.39 -32.27 -2.45
N ALA A 172 -5.22 -31.28 -2.17
CA ALA A 172 -4.78 -29.90 -1.95
C ALA A 172 -4.10 -29.78 -0.57
N PRO A 173 -2.89 -29.21 -0.46
CA PRO A 173 -2.31 -28.88 0.84
C PRO A 173 -2.81 -27.50 1.27
N GLU A 174 -3.60 -27.45 2.34
CA GLU A 174 -4.23 -26.22 2.82
C GLU A 174 -3.35 -25.39 3.77
N THR A 175 -2.06 -25.71 3.94
CA THR A 175 -1.14 -24.95 4.83
C THR A 175 0.33 -24.98 4.38
N LEU A 176 1.09 -23.94 4.76
CA LEU A 176 2.53 -23.77 4.47
C LEU A 176 3.41 -24.87 5.12
N ALA A 177 3.04 -25.35 6.31
CA ALA A 177 3.69 -26.50 6.95
C ALA A 177 3.57 -27.78 6.10
N ASN A 178 2.43 -27.99 5.43
CA ASN A 178 2.25 -29.10 4.51
C ASN A 178 3.04 -28.89 3.20
N MET A 179 3.32 -27.64 2.83
CA MET A 179 4.15 -27.28 1.67
C MET A 179 5.65 -27.49 1.93
N GLN A 180 6.12 -27.24 3.15
CA GLN A 180 7.48 -27.58 3.61
C GLN A 180 7.70 -29.10 3.67
N ALA A 181 6.76 -29.86 4.23
CA ALA A 181 6.82 -31.33 4.21
C ALA A 181 6.85 -31.90 2.78
N LEU A 182 6.15 -31.23 1.84
CA LEU A 182 6.20 -31.56 0.42
C LEU A 182 7.57 -31.26 -0.22
N MET A 183 8.21 -30.16 0.17
CA MET A 183 9.56 -29.83 -0.29
C MET A 183 10.61 -30.83 0.23
N ASP A 184 10.49 -31.26 1.48
CA ASP A 184 11.42 -32.23 2.06
C ASP A 184 11.34 -33.60 1.37
N VAL A 185 10.14 -34.08 1.04
CA VAL A 185 9.96 -35.33 0.26
C VAL A 185 10.57 -35.23 -1.14
N ILE A 186 10.47 -34.06 -1.78
CA ILE A 186 11.04 -33.83 -3.12
C ILE A 186 12.58 -33.78 -3.08
N LEU A 187 13.17 -33.31 -1.97
CA LEU A 187 14.62 -33.23 -1.80
C LEU A 187 15.24 -34.59 -1.41
N ASP A 188 14.51 -35.44 -0.67
CA ASP A 188 15.02 -36.73 -0.21
C ASP A 188 15.03 -37.82 -1.31
N GLU A 189 14.17 -37.73 -2.33
CA GLU A 189 14.20 -38.61 -3.52
C GLU A 189 15.45 -38.39 -4.42
N HIS A 190 16.29 -37.39 -4.14
CA HIS A 190 17.48 -37.05 -4.92
C HIS A 190 18.79 -37.11 -4.12
N ARG A 191 18.79 -37.76 -2.95
CA ARG A 191 20.04 -38.11 -2.27
C ARG A 191 20.68 -39.32 -2.97
N PRO A 192 21.96 -39.24 -3.41
CA PRO A 192 22.62 -40.33 -4.14
C PRO A 192 22.79 -41.61 -3.31
#